data_AF-A0A1F6VII8-F1
#
_entry.id   AF-A0A1F6VII8-F1
#
_cell.length_a   1.000
_cell.length_b   1.000
_cell.length_c   1.000
_cell.angle_alpha   90.00
_cell.angle_beta   90.00
_cell.angle_gamma   90.00
#
_symmetry.space_group_name_H-M   'P 1'
#
loop_
_entity.id
_entity.type
_entity.pdbx_description
1 polymer ?
#
loop_
_entity_poly.entity_id
_entity_poly.type
_entity_poly.pdbx_seq_one_letter_code
_entity_poly.pdbx_strand_id
1 'polypeptide(L)'
;MSKRACGKISLAAGSLNTMKEKWPAKKLKDKKTFEEVVHVWLRNEWHYPCYNKFRKSVPLNILSNPNFFDELENKMRFDLLYKNRGHMLKQIPNNTKWYSIEYSKNDIDRTSLIPMRKGWTSKISGGSCWLRDSLNKKSWEVVNKKCKDIIHNIYRSLKNKRRQTELILLAENNRSFFSVLEGNHRLVAIARKMIKSKKTIKIKAIIGISPKMKKSPLYRSTAKPGLAAGARYFAGRSSFCGR
;
A
#
# COMPACT_ATOMS: atom_id res chain seq x y z
N MET A 1 -18.70 -14.45 36.31
CA MET A 1 -18.65 -13.19 35.52
C MET A 1 -17.20 -12.72 35.44
N SER A 2 -16.54 -12.84 34.28
CA SER A 2 -15.14 -12.42 34.10
C SER A 2 -15.07 -11.15 33.26
N LYS A 3 -14.67 -10.04 33.90
CA LYS A 3 -14.42 -8.75 33.24
C LYS A 3 -13.17 -8.89 32.37
N ARG A 4 -13.33 -8.99 31.05
CA ARG A 4 -12.20 -8.87 30.11
C ARG A 4 -11.65 -7.45 30.17
N ALA A 5 -10.42 -7.33 30.67
CA ALA A 5 -9.65 -6.10 30.60
C ALA A 5 -9.50 -5.67 29.13
N CYS A 6 -10.15 -4.57 28.77
CA CYS A 6 -9.95 -3.89 27.51
C CYS A 6 -8.58 -3.22 27.56
N GLY A 7 -7.55 -3.92 27.05
CA GLY A 7 -6.21 -3.36 26.94
C GLY A 7 -6.24 -2.13 26.05
N LYS A 8 -6.04 -0.95 26.66
CA LYS A 8 -5.76 0.29 25.93
C LYS A 8 -4.51 0.06 25.09
N ILE A 9 -4.65 -0.08 23.77
CA ILE A 9 -3.53 0.02 22.85
C ILE A 9 -3.11 1.49 22.85
N SER A 10 -2.11 1.84 23.67
CA SER A 10 -1.44 3.11 23.55
C SER A 10 -0.76 3.16 22.19
N LEU A 11 -1.19 4.08 21.32
CA LEU A 11 -0.32 4.59 20.26
C LEU A 11 0.98 4.98 20.95
N ALA A 12 2.09 4.29 20.66
CA ALA A 12 3.37 4.62 21.26
C ALA A 12 3.63 6.11 20.97
N ALA A 13 3.82 6.91 22.03
CA ALA A 13 3.95 8.37 21.96
C ALA A 13 5.02 8.86 20.96
N GLY A 14 5.97 7.98 20.58
CA GLY A 14 6.97 8.23 19.53
C GLY A 14 6.43 8.34 18.09
N SER A 15 5.29 7.73 17.74
CA SER A 15 4.78 7.79 16.35
C SER A 15 4.08 9.13 16.03
N LEU A 16 3.55 9.82 17.05
CA LEU A 16 2.92 11.13 16.88
C LEU A 16 3.96 12.26 16.71
N ASN A 17 5.12 12.16 17.35
CA ASN A 17 6.17 13.17 17.24
C ASN A 17 6.86 13.18 15.86
N THR A 18 7.04 12.01 15.22
CA THR A 18 7.61 11.94 13.86
C THR A 18 6.68 12.50 12.77
N MET A 19 5.37 12.58 13.03
CA MET A 19 4.40 13.19 12.11
C MET A 19 4.37 14.73 12.15
N LYS A 20 5.07 15.36 13.10
CA LYS A 20 5.20 16.83 13.14
C LYS A 20 6.24 17.34 12.13
N GLU A 21 7.22 16.51 11.80
CA GLU A 21 8.29 16.88 10.88
C GLU A 21 7.84 16.83 9.41
N LYS A 22 8.00 17.98 8.74
CA LYS A 22 7.83 18.10 7.29
C LYS A 22 8.82 17.17 6.58
N TRP A 23 8.36 16.52 5.53
CA TRP A 23 9.25 15.77 4.65
C TRP A 23 10.37 16.70 4.15
N PRO A 24 11.59 16.18 3.95
CA PRO A 24 12.65 16.99 3.37
C PRO A 24 12.17 17.56 2.02
N ALA A 25 12.56 18.79 1.68
CA ALA A 25 12.11 19.46 0.45
C ALA A 25 12.35 18.60 -0.80
N LYS A 26 13.47 17.85 -0.82
CA LYS A 26 13.87 16.92 -1.88
C LYS A 26 13.10 15.58 -1.89
N LYS A 27 12.07 15.41 -1.04
CA LYS A 27 11.29 14.15 -0.97
C LYS A 27 10.47 13.94 -2.24
N LEU A 28 9.84 15.01 -2.72
CA LEU A 28 9.11 15.03 -3.98
C LEU A 28 10.13 15.24 -5.09
N LYS A 29 10.12 14.33 -6.06
CA LYS A 29 10.94 14.42 -7.27
C LYS A 29 10.02 14.86 -8.41
N ASP A 30 9.78 13.99 -9.38
CA ASP A 30 9.05 14.33 -10.60
C ASP A 30 7.55 14.29 -10.38
N LYS A 31 6.82 15.21 -11.02
CA LYS A 31 5.36 15.11 -11.11
C LYS A 31 5.00 13.88 -11.97
N LYS A 32 3.91 13.21 -11.60
CA LYS A 32 3.37 12.06 -12.31
C LYS A 32 1.95 12.32 -12.79
N THR A 33 1.60 11.76 -13.94
CA THR A 33 0.22 11.74 -14.42
C THR A 33 -0.57 10.62 -13.75
N PHE A 34 -1.89 10.66 -13.86
CA PHE A 34 -2.73 9.59 -13.32
C PHE A 34 -2.58 8.30 -14.14
N GLU A 35 -2.34 8.42 -15.44
CA GLU A 35 -2.11 7.32 -16.38
C GLU A 35 -0.86 6.52 -16.01
N GLU A 36 0.22 7.22 -15.60
CA GLU A 36 1.42 6.59 -15.05
C GLU A 36 1.12 5.79 -13.77
N VAL A 37 0.29 6.36 -12.87
CA VAL A 37 -0.11 5.70 -11.62
C VAL A 37 -0.93 4.43 -11.92
N VAL A 38 -1.89 4.53 -12.84
CA VAL A 38 -2.71 3.40 -13.30
C VAL A 38 -1.84 2.31 -13.90
N HIS A 39 -0.88 2.68 -14.75
CA HIS A 39 0.08 1.74 -15.35
C HIS A 39 0.89 1.01 -14.27
N VAL A 40 1.50 1.73 -13.32
CA VAL A 40 2.30 1.12 -12.24
C VAL A 40 1.44 0.18 -11.40
N TRP A 41 0.22 0.59 -11.05
CA TRP A 41 -0.69 -0.23 -10.27
C TRP A 41 -1.03 -1.52 -11.02
N LEU A 42 -1.50 -1.39 -12.27
CA LEU A 42 -1.90 -2.53 -13.08
C LEU A 42 -0.73 -3.48 -13.32
N ARG A 43 0.45 -2.97 -13.70
CA ARG A 43 1.67 -3.75 -13.90
C ARG A 43 2.04 -4.54 -12.64
N ASN A 44 1.97 -3.92 -11.48
CA ASN A 44 2.29 -4.57 -10.20
C ASN A 44 1.31 -5.70 -9.86
N GLU A 45 0.05 -5.52 -10.24
CA GLU A 45 -1.02 -6.49 -10.00
C GLU A 45 -1.20 -7.51 -11.14
N TRP A 46 -0.52 -7.32 -12.27
CA TRP A 46 -0.77 -8.08 -13.49
C TRP A 46 -0.64 -9.58 -13.30
N HIS A 47 0.20 -10.02 -12.36
CA HIS A 47 0.41 -11.42 -11.98
C HIS A 47 -0.75 -12.07 -11.18
N TYR A 48 -1.81 -11.33 -10.82
CA TYR A 48 -2.96 -11.89 -10.10
C TYR A 48 -3.89 -12.70 -11.01
N PRO A 49 -4.49 -13.81 -10.54
CA PRO A 49 -5.32 -14.70 -11.36
C PRO A 49 -6.49 -14.05 -12.07
N CYS A 50 -7.06 -12.98 -11.50
CA CYS A 50 -8.17 -12.25 -12.14
C CYS A 50 -7.79 -11.59 -13.46
N TYR A 51 -6.50 -11.42 -13.75
CA TYR A 51 -6.02 -10.94 -15.04
C TYR A 51 -5.73 -12.07 -16.04
N ASN A 52 -5.80 -13.35 -15.66
CA ASN A 52 -5.45 -14.48 -16.53
C ASN A 52 -6.17 -14.44 -17.89
N LYS A 53 -7.47 -14.13 -17.90
CA LYS A 53 -8.27 -14.04 -19.13
C LYS A 53 -7.83 -12.91 -20.06
N PHE A 54 -7.29 -11.83 -19.50
CA PHE A 54 -6.83 -10.68 -20.26
C PHE A 54 -5.39 -10.87 -20.76
N ARG A 55 -4.54 -11.64 -20.07
CA ARG A 55 -3.16 -11.88 -20.53
C ARG A 55 -3.06 -12.57 -21.89
N LYS A 56 -4.12 -13.27 -22.31
CA LYS A 56 -4.18 -13.91 -23.63
C LYS A 56 -4.62 -12.96 -24.75
N SER A 57 -5.36 -11.91 -24.42
CA SER A 57 -6.02 -11.04 -25.40
C SER A 57 -5.53 -9.59 -25.41
N VAL A 58 -4.86 -9.16 -24.34
CA VAL A 58 -4.32 -7.80 -24.22
C VAL A 58 -2.85 -7.81 -24.61
N PRO A 59 -2.44 -6.96 -25.56
CA PRO A 59 -1.04 -6.81 -25.95
C PRO A 59 -0.13 -6.51 -24.74
N LEU A 60 1.01 -7.20 -24.62
CA LEU A 60 1.91 -7.02 -23.47
C LEU A 60 2.59 -5.64 -23.43
N ASN A 61 2.75 -4.99 -24.58
CA ASN A 61 3.38 -3.68 -24.73
C ASN A 61 2.68 -2.59 -23.91
N ILE A 62 1.37 -2.68 -23.71
CA ILE A 62 0.62 -1.72 -22.89
C ILE A 62 1.07 -1.71 -21.41
N LEU A 63 1.84 -2.73 -20.99
CA LEU A 63 2.47 -2.81 -19.66
C LEU A 63 4.00 -2.86 -19.69
N SER A 64 4.64 -3.33 -20.77
CA SER A 64 6.11 -3.39 -20.84
C SER A 64 6.72 -2.10 -21.39
N ASN A 65 6.05 -1.42 -22.33
CA ASN A 65 6.50 -0.18 -22.95
C ASN A 65 5.30 0.76 -23.19
N PRO A 66 4.73 1.36 -22.13
CA PRO A 66 3.48 2.10 -22.24
C PRO A 66 3.64 3.40 -23.05
N ASN A 67 2.72 3.66 -23.98
CA ASN A 67 2.58 4.98 -24.58
C ASN A 67 1.54 5.79 -23.78
N PHE A 68 1.99 6.78 -23.01
CA PHE A 68 1.09 7.62 -22.22
C PHE A 68 0.39 8.72 -23.04
N PHE A 69 0.78 8.92 -24.30
CA PHE A 69 0.10 9.84 -25.22
C PHE A 69 -1.00 9.14 -26.03
N ASP A 70 -1.08 7.81 -25.97
CA ASP A 70 -2.16 7.04 -26.59
C ASP A 70 -3.35 6.93 -25.62
N GLU A 71 -4.42 7.67 -25.94
CA GLU A 71 -5.65 7.68 -25.14
C GLU A 71 -6.34 6.31 -25.08
N LEU A 72 -6.26 5.51 -26.15
CA LEU A 72 -6.86 4.18 -26.19
C LEU A 72 -6.10 3.20 -25.29
N GLU A 73 -4.76 3.23 -25.31
CA GLU A 73 -3.95 2.46 -24.35
C GLU A 73 -4.22 2.90 -22.91
N ASN A 74 -4.30 4.22 -22.67
CA ASN A 74 -4.61 4.79 -21.36
C ASN A 74 -5.95 4.30 -20.84
N LYS A 75 -6.98 4.38 -21.69
CA LYS A 75 -8.33 3.92 -21.38
C LYS A 75 -8.36 2.42 -21.10
N MET A 76 -7.68 1.61 -21.92
CA MET A 76 -7.62 0.16 -21.71
C MET A 76 -6.95 -0.20 -20.38
N ARG A 77 -5.82 0.44 -20.05
CA ARG A 77 -5.16 0.25 -18.73
C ARG A 77 -6.09 0.63 -17.58
N PHE A 78 -6.77 1.76 -17.70
CA PHE A 78 -7.73 2.19 -16.70
C PHE A 78 -8.88 1.20 -16.53
N ASP A 79 -9.52 0.75 -17.63
CA ASP A 79 -10.65 -0.17 -17.60
C ASP A 79 -10.28 -1.52 -16.97
N LEU A 80 -9.09 -2.06 -17.31
CA LEU A 80 -8.55 -3.29 -16.72
C LEU A 80 -8.37 -3.17 -15.21
N LEU A 81 -7.75 -2.08 -14.75
CA LEU A 81 -7.54 -1.82 -13.33
C LEU A 81 -8.87 -1.58 -12.60
N TYR A 82 -9.72 -0.74 -13.18
CA TYR A 82 -11.00 -0.32 -12.61
C TYR A 82 -11.95 -1.50 -12.38
N LYS A 83 -11.92 -2.52 -13.25
CA LYS A 83 -12.70 -3.74 -13.05
C LYS A 83 -12.45 -4.42 -11.69
N ASN A 84 -11.21 -4.37 -11.18
CA ASN A 84 -10.83 -5.01 -9.93
C ASN A 84 -10.60 -4.03 -8.76
N ARG A 85 -10.35 -2.75 -9.06
CA ARG A 85 -9.95 -1.71 -8.11
C ARG A 85 -10.80 -0.44 -8.16
N GLY A 86 -11.88 -0.43 -8.94
CA GLY A 86 -12.76 0.74 -9.09
C GLY A 86 -13.30 1.25 -7.75
N HIS A 87 -13.60 0.36 -6.81
CA HIS A 87 -14.01 0.75 -5.45
C HIS A 87 -12.93 1.54 -4.69
N MET A 88 -11.64 1.26 -4.92
CA MET A 88 -10.52 2.03 -4.35
C MET A 88 -10.28 3.30 -5.16
N LEU A 89 -10.28 3.22 -6.49
CA LEU A 89 -10.05 4.38 -7.37
C LEU A 89 -11.04 5.51 -7.08
N LYS A 90 -12.34 5.19 -6.89
CA LYS A 90 -13.38 6.15 -6.52
C LYS A 90 -13.18 6.84 -5.17
N GLN A 91 -12.34 6.27 -4.30
CA GLN A 91 -12.04 6.83 -2.98
C GLN A 91 -10.84 7.77 -3.00
N ILE A 92 -10.11 7.85 -4.11
CA ILE A 92 -9.01 8.80 -4.29
C ILE A 92 -9.62 10.16 -4.67
N PRO A 93 -9.31 11.26 -3.95
CA PRO A 93 -9.83 12.58 -4.33
C PRO A 93 -9.40 12.99 -5.73
N ASN A 94 -10.33 13.55 -6.52
CA ASN A 94 -10.06 13.97 -7.91
C ASN A 94 -8.94 15.02 -8.03
N ASN A 95 -8.70 15.82 -6.98
CA ASN A 95 -7.64 16.82 -6.93
C ASN A 95 -6.28 16.28 -6.45
N THR A 96 -6.09 14.95 -6.47
CA THR A 96 -4.83 14.32 -6.04
C THR A 96 -3.72 14.63 -7.03
N LYS A 97 -2.63 15.22 -6.52
CA LYS A 97 -1.40 15.44 -7.29
C LYS A 97 -0.44 14.30 -7.04
N TRP A 98 0.14 13.74 -8.09
CA TRP A 98 1.02 12.58 -8.01
C TRP A 98 2.48 12.98 -8.21
N TYR A 99 3.37 12.34 -7.45
CA TYR A 99 4.81 12.60 -7.51
C TYR A 99 5.60 11.30 -7.35
N SER A 100 6.76 11.20 -7.98
CA SER A 100 7.75 10.19 -7.64
C SER A 100 8.46 10.57 -6.35
N ILE A 101 8.73 9.58 -5.51
CA ILE A 101 9.50 9.72 -4.27
C ILE A 101 10.45 8.54 -4.11
N GLU A 102 11.38 8.71 -3.17
CA GLU A 102 12.22 7.63 -2.68
C GLU A 102 11.79 7.25 -1.27
N TYR A 103 11.26 6.03 -1.11
CA TYR A 103 10.91 5.48 0.19
C TYR A 103 12.15 4.87 0.86
N SER A 104 12.31 5.16 2.14
CA SER A 104 13.50 4.89 2.94
C SER A 104 13.14 4.35 4.33
N LYS A 105 14.14 3.98 5.12
CA LYS A 105 13.96 3.52 6.51
C LYS A 105 13.28 4.58 7.39
N ASN A 106 13.54 5.86 7.17
CA ASN A 106 12.98 6.97 7.96
C ASN A 106 11.47 7.16 7.75
N ASP A 107 10.92 6.55 6.69
CA ASP A 107 9.50 6.61 6.38
C ASP A 107 8.67 5.55 7.12
N ILE A 108 9.32 4.56 7.75
CA ILE A 108 8.64 3.42 8.38
C ILE A 108 7.67 3.86 9.48
N ASP A 109 8.08 4.82 10.31
CA ASP A 109 7.28 5.28 11.47
C ASP A 109 6.05 6.08 11.07
N ARG A 110 6.07 6.68 9.88
CA ARG A 110 4.97 7.47 9.34
C ARG A 110 4.19 6.71 8.28
N THR A 111 4.24 5.38 8.25
CA THR A 111 3.55 4.59 7.21
C THR A 111 2.50 3.67 7.80
N SER A 112 1.27 3.79 7.32
CA SER A 112 0.14 2.92 7.62
C SER A 112 -0.14 1.98 6.45
N LEU A 113 -0.41 0.72 6.76
CA LEU A 113 -0.92 -0.27 5.84
C LEU A 113 -2.43 -0.07 5.67
N ILE A 114 -2.96 -0.25 4.44
CA ILE A 114 -4.41 -0.26 4.26
C ILE A 114 -5.00 -1.59 4.77
N PRO A 115 -6.05 -1.57 5.62
CA PRO A 115 -6.77 -2.76 6.05
C PRO A 115 -7.29 -3.58 4.85
N MET A 116 -6.89 -4.85 4.73
CA MET A 116 -7.39 -5.75 3.69
C MET A 116 -8.55 -6.60 4.19
N ARG A 117 -9.43 -7.09 3.30
CA ARG A 117 -10.65 -7.88 3.61
C ARG A 117 -10.44 -9.06 4.57
N LYS A 118 -9.27 -9.72 4.52
CA LYS A 118 -8.91 -10.85 5.40
C LYS A 118 -8.19 -10.43 6.69
N GLY A 119 -8.06 -9.12 6.94
CA GLY A 119 -7.56 -8.52 8.18
C GLY A 119 -6.08 -8.76 8.48
N TRP A 120 -5.28 -9.31 7.54
CA TRP A 120 -3.90 -9.69 7.85
C TRP A 120 -3.03 -8.50 8.23
N THR A 121 -3.25 -7.32 7.62
CA THR A 121 -2.52 -6.08 7.94
C THR A 121 -2.80 -5.62 9.37
N SER A 122 -4.03 -5.79 9.85
CA SER A 122 -4.39 -5.54 11.25
C SER A 122 -3.76 -6.61 12.17
N LYS A 123 -3.86 -7.90 11.82
CA LYS A 123 -3.26 -8.98 12.63
C LYS A 123 -1.75 -8.84 12.81
N ILE A 124 -1.03 -8.60 11.71
CA ILE A 124 0.44 -8.50 11.72
C ILE A 124 0.94 -7.27 12.47
N SER A 125 0.10 -6.25 12.66
CA SER A 125 0.43 -5.01 13.38
C SER A 125 -0.22 -4.93 14.77
N GLY A 126 -0.79 -6.03 15.28
CA GLY A 126 -1.46 -6.02 16.59
C GLY A 126 -2.70 -5.11 16.65
N GLY A 127 -3.35 -4.87 15.51
CA GLY A 127 -4.57 -4.05 15.40
C GLY A 127 -4.34 -2.66 14.81
N SER A 128 -3.12 -2.12 14.86
CA SER A 128 -2.86 -0.70 14.60
C SER A 128 -2.78 -0.33 13.12
N CYS A 129 -2.47 -1.30 12.26
CA CYS A 129 -2.11 -1.14 10.85
C CYS A 129 -0.88 -0.27 10.57
N TRP A 130 -0.13 0.18 11.59
CA TRP A 130 1.14 0.86 11.37
C TRP A 130 2.21 -0.12 10.89
N LEU A 131 3.01 0.32 9.91
CA LEU A 131 4.09 -0.49 9.36
C LEU A 131 5.12 -0.83 10.43
N ARG A 132 5.51 0.11 11.30
CA ARG A 132 6.44 -0.14 12.42
C ARG A 132 5.99 -1.32 13.29
N ASP A 133 4.71 -1.35 13.65
CA ASP A 133 4.14 -2.41 14.51
C ASP A 133 4.11 -3.76 13.80
N SER A 134 4.01 -3.76 12.46
CA SER A 134 4.11 -4.98 11.66
C SER A 134 5.48 -5.66 11.68
N LEU A 135 6.50 -5.01 12.27
CA LEU A 135 7.87 -5.50 12.33
C LEU A 135 8.21 -6.18 13.65
N ASN A 136 7.30 -6.11 14.65
CA ASN A 136 7.42 -6.84 15.91
C ASN A 136 7.32 -8.36 15.65
N LYS A 137 8.17 -9.18 16.29
CA LYS A 137 8.12 -10.64 16.13
C LYS A 137 6.83 -11.25 16.70
N LYS A 138 6.34 -10.76 17.84
CA LYS A 138 5.16 -11.33 18.53
C LYS A 138 3.89 -11.21 17.68
N SER A 139 3.73 -10.11 16.94
CA SER A 139 2.56 -9.90 16.08
C SER A 139 2.51 -10.84 14.87
N TRP A 140 3.61 -11.52 14.54
CA TRP A 140 3.63 -12.48 13.45
C TRP A 140 3.01 -13.81 13.88
N GLU A 141 3.05 -14.19 15.15
CA GLU A 141 2.53 -15.49 15.61
C GLU A 141 1.06 -15.68 15.22
N VAL A 142 0.26 -14.62 15.35
CA VAL A 142 -1.18 -14.59 15.05
C VAL A 142 -1.55 -14.49 13.56
N VAL A 143 -0.56 -14.36 12.66
CA VAL A 143 -0.77 -14.28 11.21
C VAL A 143 -0.75 -15.67 10.59
N ASN A 144 -1.67 -15.93 9.66
CA ASN A 144 -1.74 -17.22 8.98
C ASN A 144 -0.47 -17.52 8.15
N LYS A 145 -0.18 -18.82 7.97
CA LYS A 145 1.00 -19.31 7.25
C LYS A 145 1.09 -18.75 5.82
N LYS A 146 -0.03 -18.76 5.07
CA LYS A 146 -0.09 -18.25 3.69
C LYS A 146 0.41 -16.81 3.56
N CYS A 147 0.01 -15.91 4.45
CA CYS A 147 0.46 -14.51 4.45
C CYS A 147 1.95 -14.40 4.80
N LYS A 148 2.41 -15.15 5.81
CA LYS A 148 3.84 -15.23 6.16
C LYS A 148 4.67 -15.69 4.97
N ASP A 149 4.22 -16.71 4.25
CA ASP A 149 4.92 -17.29 3.11
C ASP A 149 5.05 -16.28 1.97
N ILE A 150 4.00 -15.52 1.65
CA ILE A 150 4.06 -14.43 0.66
C ILE A 150 5.15 -13.42 1.04
N ILE A 151 5.14 -12.93 2.29
CA ILE A 151 6.09 -11.91 2.72
C ILE A 151 7.52 -12.48 2.76
N HIS A 152 7.70 -13.73 3.21
CA HIS A 152 9.01 -14.40 3.21
C HIS A 152 9.55 -14.63 1.81
N ASN A 153 8.71 -15.05 0.86
CA ASN A 153 9.11 -15.25 -0.52
C ASN A 153 9.54 -13.93 -1.17
N ILE A 154 8.79 -12.84 -0.93
CA ILE A 154 9.21 -11.50 -1.36
C ILE A 154 10.56 -11.16 -0.70
N TYR A 155 10.68 -11.27 0.63
CA TYR A 155 11.89 -10.95 1.38
C TYR A 155 13.14 -11.64 0.83
N ARG A 156 13.05 -12.95 0.55
CA ARG A 156 14.14 -13.74 -0.04
C ARG A 156 14.49 -13.25 -1.45
N SER A 157 13.48 -12.89 -2.25
CA SER A 157 13.67 -12.39 -3.63
C SER A 157 14.26 -10.97 -3.72
N LEU A 158 14.23 -10.18 -2.65
CA LEU A 158 14.77 -8.80 -2.62
C LEU A 158 16.28 -8.70 -2.86
N LYS A 159 17.02 -9.81 -3.02
CA LYS A 159 18.41 -9.78 -3.52
C LYS A 159 18.47 -9.37 -5.00
N ASN A 160 17.41 -9.66 -5.76
CA ASN A 160 17.31 -9.31 -7.17
C ASN A 160 16.72 -7.91 -7.33
N LYS A 161 17.57 -6.90 -7.54
CA LYS A 161 17.16 -5.49 -7.75
C LYS A 161 16.11 -5.34 -8.85
N ARG A 162 16.13 -6.20 -9.88
CA ARG A 162 15.14 -6.25 -10.99
C ARG A 162 13.68 -6.48 -10.55
N ARG A 163 13.42 -6.92 -9.31
CA ARG A 163 12.06 -7.18 -8.80
C ARG A 163 11.52 -6.12 -7.84
N GLN A 164 12.26 -5.03 -7.61
CA GLN A 164 11.77 -3.91 -6.78
C GLN A 164 10.86 -3.02 -7.61
N THR A 165 9.63 -3.48 -7.81
CA THR A 165 8.58 -2.68 -8.44
C THR A 165 8.14 -1.56 -7.51
N GLU A 166 7.70 -0.44 -8.10
CA GLU A 166 7.30 0.77 -7.38
C GLU A 166 6.14 0.50 -6.41
N LEU A 167 6.13 1.24 -5.29
CA LEU A 167 4.98 1.29 -4.37
C LEU A 167 4.05 2.44 -4.78
N ILE A 168 2.78 2.37 -4.39
CA ILE A 168 1.86 3.50 -4.52
C ILE A 168 1.36 3.89 -3.13
N LEU A 169 1.55 5.15 -2.78
CA LEU A 169 1.25 5.72 -1.47
C LEU A 169 0.27 6.88 -1.60
N LEU A 170 -0.41 7.21 -0.50
CA LEU A 170 -1.29 8.37 -0.37
C LEU A 170 -0.89 9.20 0.85
N ALA A 171 -1.12 10.51 0.77
CA ALA A 171 -0.90 11.48 1.84
C ALA A 171 -1.89 12.65 1.76
N GLU A 172 -2.14 13.31 2.89
CA GLU A 172 -2.89 14.58 2.90
C GLU A 172 -1.99 15.74 2.44
N ASN A 173 -0.77 15.77 2.98
CA ASN A 173 0.22 16.82 2.76
C ASN A 173 1.62 16.30 3.11
N ASN A 174 2.63 17.16 2.96
CA ASN A 174 4.04 16.82 3.22
C ASN A 174 4.45 16.74 4.71
N ARG A 175 3.52 16.75 5.65
CA ARG A 175 3.77 16.47 7.09
C ARG A 175 3.07 15.19 7.52
N SER A 176 2.00 14.83 6.82
CA SER A 176 1.17 13.68 7.12
C SER A 176 1.85 12.33 6.90
N PHE A 177 1.23 11.28 7.44
CA PHE A 177 1.65 9.89 7.24
C PHE A 177 1.37 9.41 5.81
N PHE A 178 2.01 8.32 5.41
CA PHE A 178 1.76 7.59 4.18
C PHE A 178 0.74 6.48 4.42
N SER A 179 -0.29 6.40 3.59
CA SER A 179 -1.11 5.19 3.49
C SER A 179 -0.69 4.40 2.27
N VAL A 180 -0.47 3.09 2.43
CA VAL A 180 0.00 2.22 1.33
C VAL A 180 -1.20 1.78 0.48
N LEU A 181 -1.38 2.44 -0.65
CA LEU A 181 -2.43 2.14 -1.61
C LEU A 181 -2.21 0.79 -2.30
N GLU A 182 -0.96 0.56 -2.71
CA GLU A 182 -0.54 -0.67 -3.37
C GLU A 182 0.85 -1.07 -2.88
N GLY A 183 1.02 -2.37 -2.60
CA GLY A 183 2.29 -2.93 -2.17
C GLY A 183 2.42 -3.27 -0.67
N ASN A 184 1.33 -3.41 0.09
CA ASN A 184 1.37 -3.77 1.53
C ASN A 184 2.35 -4.93 1.85
N HIS A 185 2.21 -6.10 1.22
CA HIS A 185 3.10 -7.25 1.46
C HIS A 185 4.55 -6.95 1.09
N ARG A 186 4.77 -6.24 -0.02
CA ARG A 186 6.10 -5.86 -0.50
C ARG A 186 6.76 -4.91 0.48
N LEU A 187 6.04 -3.90 0.95
CA LEU A 187 6.59 -2.93 1.89
C LEU A 187 6.93 -3.56 3.24
N VAL A 188 6.09 -4.46 3.77
CA VAL A 188 6.43 -5.20 5.00
C VAL A 188 7.71 -6.03 4.80
N ALA A 189 7.86 -6.73 3.68
CA ALA A 189 9.08 -7.47 3.36
C ALA A 189 10.32 -6.55 3.29
N ILE A 190 10.20 -5.41 2.62
CA ILE A 190 11.32 -4.49 2.43
C ILE A 190 11.68 -3.79 3.74
N ALA A 191 10.70 -3.35 4.54
CA ALA A 191 10.92 -2.75 5.85
C ALA A 191 11.63 -3.72 6.81
N ARG A 192 11.26 -5.01 6.82
CA ARG A 192 12.00 -6.04 7.57
C ARG A 192 13.47 -6.11 7.15
N LYS A 193 13.75 -5.99 5.85
CA LYS A 193 15.11 -5.99 5.32
C LYS A 193 15.87 -4.72 5.66
N MET A 194 15.21 -3.55 5.63
CA MET A 194 15.77 -2.26 6.04
C MET A 194 16.16 -2.21 7.53
N ILE A 195 15.37 -2.86 8.39
CA ILE A 195 15.70 -2.92 9.83
C ILE A 195 16.89 -3.86 10.08
N LYS A 196 16.92 -5.02 9.41
CA LYS A 196 18.00 -6.01 9.60
C LYS A 196 19.31 -5.65 8.91
N SER A 197 19.26 -4.88 7.82
CA SER A 197 20.45 -4.55 7.04
C SER A 197 21.08 -3.25 7.52
N LYS A 198 22.41 -3.21 7.57
CA LYS A 198 23.19 -1.96 7.70
C LYS A 198 23.18 -1.13 6.40
N LYS A 199 22.75 -1.69 5.26
CA LYS A 199 22.72 -0.98 3.98
C LYS A 199 21.47 -0.12 3.86
N THR A 200 21.65 1.09 3.35
CA THR A 200 20.55 1.98 2.96
C THR A 200 19.82 1.38 1.76
N ILE A 201 18.64 0.81 2.02
CA ILE A 201 17.71 0.38 0.96
C ILE A 201 16.80 1.56 0.65
N LYS A 202 16.70 1.91 -0.62
CA LYS A 202 15.84 2.96 -1.16
C LYS A 202 14.95 2.35 -2.22
N ILE A 203 13.65 2.60 -2.14
CA ILE A 203 12.67 2.04 -3.08
C ILE A 203 12.02 3.20 -3.82
N LYS A 204 11.84 3.07 -5.13
CA LYS A 204 11.01 4.00 -5.89
C LYS A 204 9.54 3.85 -5.47
N ALA A 205 8.85 4.96 -5.26
CA ALA A 205 7.42 4.95 -5.01
C ALA A 205 6.76 6.14 -5.70
N ILE A 206 5.47 6.02 -5.98
CA ILE A 206 4.61 7.11 -6.39
C ILE A 206 3.74 7.50 -5.18
N ILE A 207 3.61 8.79 -4.91
CA ILE A 207 2.73 9.31 -3.84
C ILE A 207 1.67 10.23 -4.40
N GLY A 208 0.41 9.99 -4.00
CA GLY A 208 -0.71 10.87 -4.26
C GLY A 208 -0.98 11.78 -3.07
N ILE A 209 -0.97 13.10 -3.29
CA ILE A 209 -1.17 14.11 -2.26
C ILE A 209 -2.45 14.89 -2.53
N SER A 210 -3.34 14.95 -1.55
CA SER A 210 -4.52 15.82 -1.60
C SER A 210 -4.92 16.30 -0.19
N PRO A 211 -5.22 17.60 0.00
CA PRO A 211 -5.83 18.09 1.25
C PRO A 211 -7.17 17.41 1.60
N LYS A 212 -7.86 16.84 0.60
CA LYS A 212 -9.10 16.07 0.79
C LYS A 212 -8.86 14.61 1.13
N MET A 213 -7.60 14.15 1.16
CA MET A 213 -7.25 12.74 1.38
C MET A 213 -7.75 12.23 2.75
N LYS A 214 -7.74 13.05 3.81
CA LYS A 214 -8.32 12.71 5.14
C LYS A 214 -9.79 12.28 5.14
N LYS A 215 -10.54 12.65 4.10
CA LYS A 215 -11.94 12.23 3.92
C LYS A 215 -12.04 10.85 3.27
N SER A 216 -10.97 10.37 2.62
CA SER A 216 -10.90 9.07 1.98
C SER A 216 -10.82 7.94 3.01
N PRO A 217 -11.63 6.87 2.87
CA PRO A 217 -11.47 5.67 3.69
C PRO A 217 -10.11 4.97 3.50
N LEU A 218 -9.44 5.17 2.36
CA LEU A 218 -8.09 4.67 2.07
C LEU A 218 -7.01 5.33 2.94
N TYR A 219 -7.33 6.48 3.53
CA TYR A 219 -6.41 7.33 4.26
C TYR A 219 -6.88 7.53 5.71
N ARG A 220 -7.14 6.40 6.38
CA ARG A 220 -7.31 6.36 7.82
C ARG A 220 -6.45 5.26 8.40
N SER A 221 -5.67 5.60 9.43
CA SER A 221 -5.19 4.63 10.40
C SER A 221 -6.40 4.17 11.22
N THR A 222 -7.24 3.27 10.70
CA THR A 222 -8.35 2.73 11.49
C THR A 222 -7.86 1.57 12.34
N ALA A 223 -7.25 1.91 13.47
CA ALA A 223 -7.36 1.12 14.68
C ALA A 223 -8.69 1.49 15.37
N LYS A 224 -9.79 0.85 14.97
CA LYS A 224 -10.83 0.49 15.95
C LYS A 224 -10.75 -1.02 16.12
N PRO A 225 -9.97 -1.53 17.09
CA PRO A 225 -10.01 -2.94 17.44
C PRO A 225 -11.43 -3.23 17.95
N GLY A 226 -12.14 -4.16 17.34
CA GLY A 226 -13.40 -4.69 17.88
C GLY A 226 -14.68 -4.39 17.12
N LEU A 227 -14.69 -3.52 16.12
CA LEU A 227 -15.79 -3.48 15.15
C LEU A 227 -15.31 -4.15 13.87
N ALA A 228 -16.12 -5.05 13.33
CA ALA A 228 -15.93 -5.69 12.04
C ALA A 228 -15.81 -4.64 10.90
N ALA A 229 -14.67 -3.97 10.78
CA ALA A 229 -14.32 -3.09 9.68
C ALA A 229 -14.08 -3.88 8.38
N GLY A 230 -14.17 -5.21 8.43
CA GLY A 230 -14.20 -6.07 7.26
C GLY A 230 -15.49 -5.96 6.43
N ALA A 231 -16.58 -5.41 6.98
CA ALA A 231 -17.88 -5.41 6.30
C ALA A 231 -18.13 -4.19 5.40
N ARG A 232 -17.68 -2.98 5.77
CA ARG A 232 -18.03 -1.75 5.01
C ARG A 232 -17.04 -1.33 3.92
N TYR A 233 -15.77 -1.73 4.02
CA TYR A 233 -14.77 -1.41 2.98
C TYR A 233 -14.99 -2.19 1.67
N PHE A 234 -15.78 -3.26 1.70
CA PHE A 234 -15.95 -4.21 0.59
C PHE A 234 -17.42 -4.56 0.29
N ALA A 235 -18.37 -3.69 0.66
CA ALA A 235 -19.80 -3.89 0.41
C ALA A 235 -20.22 -3.77 -1.08
N GLY A 236 -19.28 -3.42 -1.97
CA GLY A 236 -19.47 -3.64 -3.41
C GLY A 236 -19.08 -5.07 -3.77
N ARG A 237 -19.96 -5.80 -4.45
CA ARG A 237 -19.67 -7.08 -5.12
C ARG A 237 -18.57 -6.90 -6.18
N SER A 238 -17.33 -6.66 -5.78
CA SER A 238 -16.18 -7.06 -6.57
C SER A 238 -15.82 -8.45 -6.07
N SER A 239 -15.89 -9.43 -6.95
CA SER A 239 -15.20 -10.71 -6.84
C SER A 239 -13.72 -10.41 -6.61
N PHE A 240 -13.39 -10.14 -5.35
CA PHE A 240 -12.04 -9.85 -4.91
C PHE A 240 -11.21 -11.03 -5.37
N CYS A 241 -10.23 -10.81 -6.25
CA CYS A 241 -9.41 -11.84 -6.86
C CYS A 241 -8.95 -12.82 -5.79
N GLY A 242 -9.72 -13.87 -5.60
CA GLY A 242 -9.50 -14.88 -4.61
C GLY A 242 -8.29 -15.66 -5.06
N ARG A 243 -7.28 -15.70 -4.21
CA ARG A 243 -6.41 -16.86 -4.11
C ARG A 243 -6.69 -17.55 -2.79
#